data_AF-A0A7S2BCF8-F1
#
_entry.id   AF-A0A7S2BCF8-F1
#
_cell.length_a   1.000
_cell.length_b   1.000
_cell.length_c   1.000
_cell.angle_alpha   90.00
_cell.angle_beta   90.00
_cell.angle_gamma   90.00
#
_symmetry.space_group_name_H-M   'P 1'
#
loop_
_entity.id
_entity.type
_entity.pdbx_description
1 polymer ?
#
loop_
_entity_poly.entity_id
_entity_poly.type
_entity_poly.pdbx_seq_one_letter_code
_entity_poly.pdbx_strand_id
1 'polypeptide(L)'
;WNAEDPQLYTLVLSLMPPGSSQPSEVLRLRVGFRTVEMVNGRVHMNGKEILIKGANRSEFDCKTGRVLTKEHMLEDVKLMKAANMNAVRNSHHPMDSYWYELCDEYGLMMVDEA
;
A
#
# COMPACT_ATOMS: atom_id res chain seq x y z
N TRP A 1 0.25 10.52 -5.72
CA TRP A 1 0.82 9.46 -4.89
C TRP A 1 2.16 9.03 -5.44
N ASN A 2 3.18 9.04 -4.60
CA ASN A 2 4.45 8.32 -4.78
C ASN A 2 5.00 7.94 -3.38
N ALA A 3 6.09 7.18 -3.30
CA ALA A 3 6.63 6.72 -2.02
C ALA A 3 7.22 7.83 -1.12
N GLU A 4 7.56 8.99 -1.67
CA GLU A 4 8.10 10.13 -0.91
C GLU A 4 6.97 11.06 -0.43
N ASP A 5 5.94 11.24 -1.26
CA ASP A 5 4.76 12.04 -0.98
C ASP A 5 3.47 11.24 -1.27
N PRO A 6 2.99 10.43 -0.29
CA PRO A 6 1.88 9.51 -0.45
C PRO A 6 0.50 10.21 -0.39
N GLN A 7 0.30 11.22 -1.23
CA GLN A 7 -0.98 11.93 -1.31
C GLN A 7 -2.12 10.98 -1.72
N LEU A 8 -3.14 10.91 -0.87
CA LEU A 8 -4.30 10.04 -0.99
C LEU A 8 -5.61 10.83 -0.89
N TYR A 9 -6.55 10.49 -1.75
CA TYR A 9 -7.92 11.04 -1.78
C TYR A 9 -8.88 10.01 -1.21
N THR A 10 -9.98 10.46 -0.60
CA THR A 10 -11.05 9.56 -0.17
C THR A 10 -12.13 9.52 -1.25
N LEU A 11 -12.26 8.39 -1.92
CA LEU A 11 -13.38 8.10 -2.80
C LEU A 11 -14.53 7.51 -1.97
N VAL A 12 -15.68 8.16 -2.01
CA VAL A 12 -16.92 7.66 -1.40
C VAL A 12 -17.81 7.13 -2.51
N LEU A 13 -18.05 5.82 -2.49
CA LEU A 13 -18.99 5.14 -3.39
C LEU A 13 -20.28 4.89 -2.61
N SER A 14 -21.42 5.28 -3.19
CA SER A 14 -22.73 5.14 -2.54
C SER A 14 -23.69 4.40 -3.48
N LEU A 15 -24.27 3.30 -3.01
CA LEU A 15 -25.30 2.58 -3.74
C LEU A 15 -26.65 3.20 -3.43
N MET A 16 -27.30 3.76 -4.46
CA MET A 16 -28.60 4.44 -4.35
C MET A 16 -29.73 3.55 -4.86
N PRO A 17 -30.63 3.06 -3.98
CA PRO A 17 -31.82 2.36 -4.42
C PRO A 17 -32.76 3.27 -5.23
N PRO A 18 -33.48 2.75 -6.24
CA PRO A 18 -34.45 3.53 -7.00
C PRO A 18 -35.48 4.20 -6.08
N GLY A 19 -35.64 5.51 -6.22
CA GLY A 19 -36.60 6.30 -5.44
C GLY A 19 -36.21 6.61 -4.00
N SER A 20 -35.03 6.16 -3.53
CA SER A 20 -34.51 6.50 -2.20
C SER A 20 -33.69 7.78 -2.22
N SER A 21 -33.83 8.62 -1.18
CA SER A 21 -32.96 9.77 -0.92
C SER A 21 -31.72 9.41 -0.08
N GLN A 22 -31.62 8.17 0.38
CA GLN A 22 -30.52 7.67 1.21
C GLN A 22 -29.85 6.45 0.57
N PRO A 23 -28.52 6.31 0.70
CA PRO A 23 -27.81 5.15 0.20
C PRO A 23 -28.13 3.90 1.04
N SER A 24 -28.18 2.74 0.39
CA SER A 24 -28.26 1.45 1.10
C SER A 24 -26.88 0.97 1.57
N GLU A 25 -25.82 1.41 0.89
CA GLU A 25 -24.44 1.06 1.21
C GLU A 25 -23.51 2.22 0.85
N VAL A 26 -22.48 2.43 1.67
CA VAL A 26 -21.43 3.43 1.44
C VAL A 26 -20.06 2.78 1.64
N LEU A 27 -19.25 2.74 0.59
CA LEU A 27 -17.86 2.33 0.65
C LEU A 27 -16.94 3.56 0.65
N ARG A 28 -15.88 3.49 1.46
CA ARG A 28 -14.83 4.51 1.51
C ARG A 28 -13.53 3.86 1.09
N LEU A 29 -12.92 4.38 0.03
CA LEU A 29 -11.67 3.88 -0.53
C LEU A 29 -10.62 5.00 -0.51
N ARG A 30 -9.38 4.64 -0.24
CA ARG A 30 -8.23 5.56 -0.36
C ARG A 30 -7.68 5.41 -1.77
N VAL A 31 -7.52 6.52 -2.48
CA VAL A 31 -7.10 6.54 -3.88
C VAL A 31 -5.87 7.41 -4.04
N GLY A 32 -4.78 6.81 -4.52
CA GLY A 32 -3.55 7.50 -4.85
C GLY A 32 -3.36 7.62 -6.36
N PHE A 33 -3.45 8.84 -6.91
CA PHE A 33 -3.16 9.07 -8.32
C PHE A 33 -1.68 8.83 -8.61
N ARG A 34 -1.40 7.85 -9.47
CA ARG A 34 -0.05 7.51 -9.95
C ARG A 34 -0.11 6.85 -11.32
N THR A 35 0.95 6.95 -12.09
CA THR A 35 1.21 6.10 -13.25
C THR A 35 2.47 5.28 -13.00
N VAL A 36 2.49 4.04 -13.51
CA VAL A 36 3.67 3.19 -13.51
C VAL A 36 3.83 2.63 -14.91
N GLU A 37 5.00 2.76 -15.48
CA GLU A 37 5.26 2.43 -16.88
C GLU A 37 6.70 1.96 -17.10
N MET A 38 6.91 1.19 -18.17
CA MET A 38 8.24 0.78 -18.62
C MET A 38 8.64 1.65 -19.82
N VAL A 39 9.69 2.44 -19.67
CA VAL A 39 10.23 3.27 -20.74
C VAL A 39 11.68 2.86 -20.98
N ASN A 40 11.98 2.38 -22.19
CA ASN A 40 13.33 1.93 -22.58
C ASN A 40 13.95 0.93 -21.59
N GLY A 41 13.16 -0.03 -21.11
CA GLY A 41 13.61 -1.06 -20.17
C GLY A 41 13.77 -0.62 -18.71
N ARG A 42 13.35 0.60 -18.36
CA ARG A 42 13.43 1.15 -17.00
C ARG A 42 12.03 1.44 -16.46
N VAL A 43 11.81 1.11 -15.18
CA VAL A 43 10.55 1.40 -14.50
C VAL A 43 10.49 2.89 -14.17
N HIS A 44 9.38 3.52 -14.56
CA HIS A 44 9.07 4.90 -14.24
C HIS A 44 7.81 4.96 -13.39
N MET A 45 7.77 5.92 -12.47
CA MET A 45 6.58 6.33 -11.76
C MET A 45 6.33 7.81 -12.02
N ASN A 46 5.12 8.17 -12.45
CA ASN A 46 4.74 9.55 -12.76
C ASN A 46 5.73 10.22 -13.75
N GLY A 47 6.17 9.47 -14.77
CA GLY A 47 7.12 9.95 -15.79
C GLY A 47 8.58 10.06 -15.35
N LYS A 48 8.94 9.65 -14.13
CA LYS A 48 10.32 9.67 -13.61
C LYS A 48 10.84 8.27 -13.35
N GLU A 49 12.06 7.98 -13.79
CA GLU A 49 12.75 6.73 -13.44
C GLU A 49 12.87 6.61 -11.92
N ILE A 50 12.61 5.41 -11.39
CA ILE A 50 12.70 5.14 -9.95
C ILE A 50 13.90 4.28 -9.60
N LEU A 51 14.51 4.57 -8.45
CA LEU A 51 15.47 3.69 -7.79
C LEU A 51 14.76 2.93 -6.66
N ILE A 52 14.74 1.60 -6.74
CA ILE A 52 14.14 0.75 -5.70
C ILE A 52 15.13 0.58 -4.55
N LYS A 53 14.76 1.08 -3.38
CA LYS A 53 15.43 0.89 -2.09
C LYS A 53 14.52 0.05 -1.21
N GLY A 54 14.44 -1.24 -1.52
CA GLY A 54 13.46 -2.14 -0.92
C GLY A 54 14.06 -3.31 -0.17
N ALA A 55 13.20 -3.97 0.59
CA ALA A 55 13.48 -5.23 1.27
C ALA A 55 12.37 -6.25 1.01
N ASN A 56 12.70 -7.53 1.18
CA ASN A 56 11.70 -8.58 1.29
C ASN A 56 11.17 -8.58 2.74
N ARG A 57 9.85 -8.73 2.89
CA ARG A 57 9.21 -8.88 4.19
C ARG A 57 8.42 -10.17 4.19
N SER A 58 8.48 -10.91 5.29
CA SER A 58 7.57 -12.02 5.57
C SER A 58 6.79 -11.69 6.84
N GLU A 59 5.56 -12.18 6.96
CA GLU A 59 4.78 -11.98 8.18
C GLU A 59 5.30 -12.93 9.26
N PHE A 60 6.07 -12.38 10.21
CA PHE A 60 6.67 -13.16 11.28
C PHE A 60 6.85 -12.34 12.56
N ASP A 61 6.36 -12.87 13.67
CA ASP A 61 6.69 -12.46 15.03
C ASP A 61 7.24 -13.66 15.82
N CYS A 62 8.20 -13.39 16.69
CA CYS A 62 8.92 -14.43 17.44
C CYS A 62 8.05 -15.18 18.47
N LYS A 63 6.91 -14.61 18.88
CA LYS A 63 6.00 -15.21 19.87
C LYS A 63 4.78 -15.86 19.23
N THR A 64 4.28 -15.27 18.14
CA THR A 64 2.99 -15.61 17.52
C THR A 64 3.13 -16.22 16.12
N GLY A 65 4.36 -16.35 15.61
CA GLY A 65 4.63 -16.94 14.30
C GLY A 65 4.11 -16.03 13.20
N ARG A 66 3.25 -16.54 12.32
CA ARG A 66 2.73 -15.76 11.16
C ARG A 66 1.54 -14.86 11.49
N VAL A 67 1.09 -14.83 12.75
CA VAL A 67 -0.04 -13.99 13.16
C VAL A 67 0.50 -12.67 13.68
N LEU A 68 0.52 -11.64 12.84
CA LEU A 68 0.96 -10.31 13.26
C LEU A 68 -0.17 -9.48 13.84
N THR A 69 0.15 -8.62 14.80
CA THR A 69 -0.76 -7.57 15.24
C THR A 69 -0.65 -6.35 14.33
N LYS A 70 -1.66 -5.46 14.38
CA LYS A 70 -1.63 -4.18 13.66
C LYS A 70 -0.47 -3.30 14.12
N GLU A 71 -0.10 -3.39 15.39
CA GLU A 71 1.00 -2.63 15.98
C GLU A 71 2.35 -3.08 15.42
N HIS A 72 2.57 -4.38 15.26
CA HIS A 72 3.79 -4.90 14.62
C HIS A 72 3.91 -4.46 13.16
N MET A 73 2.81 -4.54 12.39
CA MET A 73 2.82 -4.05 10.99
C MET A 73 3.09 -2.54 10.91
N LEU A 74 2.52 -1.77 11.84
CA LEU A 74 2.74 -0.32 11.93
C LEU A 74 4.20 0.02 12.33
N GLU A 75 4.80 -0.79 13.19
CA GLU A 75 6.21 -0.66 13.55
C GLU A 75 7.11 -0.96 12.35
N ASP A 76 6.85 -2.06 11.64
CA ASP A 76 7.60 -2.44 10.44
C ASP A 76 7.62 -1.31 9.41
N VAL A 77 6.44 -0.77 9.04
CA VAL A 77 6.37 0.31 8.04
C VAL A 77 7.14 1.55 8.50
N LYS A 78 7.02 1.93 9.78
CA LYS A 78 7.74 3.08 10.35
C LYS A 78 9.26 2.86 10.34
N LEU A 79 9.73 1.66 10.68
CA LEU A 79 11.14 1.30 10.65
C LEU A 79 11.69 1.33 9.22
N MET A 80 10.94 0.79 8.25
CA MET A 80 11.32 0.86 6.84
C MET A 80 11.48 2.30 6.36
N LYS A 81 10.51 3.18 6.70
CA LYS A 81 10.61 4.61 6.36
C LYS A 81 11.77 5.30 7.06
N ALA A 82 12.02 5.01 8.34
CA ALA A 82 13.16 5.54 9.09
C ALA A 82 14.51 5.06 8.51
N ALA A 83 14.54 3.87 7.91
CA ALA A 83 15.69 3.32 7.20
C ALA A 83 15.84 3.83 5.76
N ASN A 84 15.09 4.87 5.35
CA ASN A 84 15.07 5.44 4.00
C ASN A 84 14.67 4.45 2.90
N MET A 85 13.91 3.40 3.24
CA MET A 85 13.34 2.49 2.26
C MET A 85 12.12 3.11 1.57
N ASN A 86 11.93 2.75 0.31
CA ASN A 86 10.81 3.22 -0.51
C ASN A 86 9.99 2.08 -1.14
N ALA A 87 10.38 0.82 -0.91
CA ALA A 87 9.71 -0.32 -1.47
C ALA A 87 9.73 -1.55 -0.56
N VAL A 88 8.79 -2.46 -0.78
CA VAL A 88 8.71 -3.76 -0.12
C VAL A 88 8.23 -4.83 -1.09
N ARG A 89 8.71 -6.05 -0.93
CA ARG A 89 8.15 -7.24 -1.61
C ARG A 89 7.50 -8.16 -0.58
N ASN A 90 6.27 -8.58 -0.86
CA ASN A 90 5.51 -9.52 -0.04
C ASN A 90 6.02 -10.97 -0.25
N SER A 91 7.19 -11.29 0.30
CA SER A 91 7.79 -12.62 0.14
C SER A 91 7.12 -13.66 1.07
N HIS A 92 6.43 -14.69 0.60
CA HIS A 92 6.13 -15.09 -0.79
C HIS A 92 4.64 -15.43 -0.93
N HIS A 93 3.80 -14.51 -0.48
CA HIS A 93 2.34 -14.65 -0.50
C HIS A 93 1.67 -13.29 -0.27
N PRO A 94 0.38 -13.14 -0.63
CA PRO A 94 -0.39 -11.97 -0.23
C PRO A 94 -0.44 -11.86 1.30
N MET A 95 -0.27 -10.65 1.81
CA MET A 95 -0.27 -10.35 3.25
C MET A 95 -1.65 -9.92 3.76
N ASP A 96 -1.77 -9.63 5.06
CA ASP A 96 -2.96 -9.02 5.63
C ASP A 96 -3.31 -7.69 4.92
N SER A 97 -4.60 -7.47 4.65
CA SER A 97 -5.12 -6.24 4.00
C SER A 97 -4.65 -4.94 4.64
N TYR A 98 -4.47 -4.91 5.97
CA TYR A 98 -4.00 -3.74 6.70
C TYR A 98 -2.57 -3.33 6.31
N TRP A 99 -1.73 -4.29 5.90
CA TRP A 99 -0.39 -4.00 5.41
C TRP A 99 -0.40 -3.15 4.13
N TYR A 100 -1.37 -3.38 3.24
CA TYR A 100 -1.54 -2.59 2.01
C TYR A 100 -1.99 -1.17 2.33
N GLU A 101 -2.91 -1.01 3.29
CA GLU A 101 -3.36 0.32 3.77
C GLU A 101 -2.17 1.12 4.34
N LEU A 102 -1.32 0.47 5.12
CA LEU A 102 -0.09 1.09 5.64
C LEU A 102 0.88 1.49 4.53
N CYS A 103 1.07 0.64 3.51
CA CYS A 103 1.94 0.96 2.38
C CYS A 103 1.40 2.14 1.56
N ASP A 104 0.08 2.23 1.39
CA ASP A 104 -0.58 3.37 0.77
C ASP A 104 -0.38 4.66 1.58
N GLU A 105 -0.56 4.60 2.91
CA GLU A 105 -0.52 5.76 3.81
C GLU A 105 0.90 6.28 4.07
N TYR A 106 1.87 5.38 4.30
CA TYR A 106 3.26 5.74 4.60
C TYR A 106 4.13 5.87 3.34
N GLY A 107 3.61 5.49 2.18
CA GLY A 107 4.32 5.56 0.91
C GLY A 107 5.42 4.50 0.80
N LEU A 108 5.02 3.27 0.49
CA LEU A 108 5.92 2.20 0.05
C LEU A 108 5.42 1.63 -1.28
N MET A 109 6.32 1.51 -2.26
CA MET A 109 6.05 0.76 -3.48
C MET A 109 6.03 -0.73 -3.15
N MET A 110 4.93 -1.41 -3.43
CA MET A 110 4.77 -2.82 -3.09
C MET A 110 4.87 -3.70 -4.34
N VAL A 111 5.64 -4.77 -4.24
CA VAL A 111 5.51 -5.94 -5.10
C VAL A 111 4.68 -6.97 -4.33
N ASP A 112 3.45 -7.17 -4.78
CA ASP A 112 2.63 -8.26 -4.28
C ASP A 112 2.97 -9.56 -5.02
N GLU A 113 2.97 -10.69 -4.31
CA GLU A 113 3.44 -11.97 -4.83
C GLU A 113 2.47 -13.10 -4.49
N ALA A 114 2.19 -13.95 -5.49
CA ALA A 114 1.26 -15.06 -5.41
C ALA A 114 1.92 -16.36 -4.94
#